data_AF-A0A3S1CKN8-F1
#
_entry.id   AF-A0A3S1CKN8-F1
#
_cell.length_a   1.000
_cell.length_b   1.000
_cell.length_c   1.000
_cell.angle_alpha   90.00
_cell.angle_beta   90.00
_cell.angle_gamma   90.00
#
_symmetry.space_group_name_H-M   'P 1'
#
loop_
_entity.id
_entity.type
_entity.pdbx_description
1 polymer ?
#
loop_
_entity_poly.entity_id
_entity_poly.type
_entity_poly.pdbx_seq_one_letter_code
_entity_poly.pdbx_strand_id
1 'polypeptide(L)'
;MLLAQAWLFPATINILITMLDSETIVRPVYYRIIERRGKIWAFKEGQPFVNWFNAPNLEMEDLFSLFDTSMENIAAELRRHFGGQQGYYIANILDKKYYYCGTEWNDVKTKFRELGIGRPDPAGS
;
A
#
# COMPACT_ATOMS: atom_id res chain seq x y z
N MET A 1 13.44 -42.13 28.51
CA MET A 1 13.91 -41.70 27.18
C MET A 1 12.77 -40.93 26.53
N LEU A 2 13.05 -39.72 26.04
CA LEU A 2 12.13 -38.58 25.93
C LEU A 2 10.81 -38.83 25.18
N LEU A 3 9.73 -38.32 25.79
CA LEU A 3 8.49 -37.91 25.12
C LEU A 3 8.74 -36.61 24.34
N ALA A 4 8.29 -36.52 23.10
CA ALA A 4 8.09 -35.26 22.41
C ALA A 4 6.76 -35.31 21.67
N GLN A 5 5.73 -34.80 22.35
CA GLN A 5 4.38 -34.59 21.85
C GLN A 5 4.38 -33.36 20.93
N ALA A 6 4.02 -33.57 19.66
CA ALA A 6 3.79 -32.49 18.71
C ALA A 6 2.43 -31.84 19.00
N TRP A 7 2.46 -30.71 19.71
CA TRP A 7 1.34 -29.76 19.78
C TRP A 7 1.66 -28.58 18.86
N LEU A 8 1.18 -28.64 17.62
CA LEU A 8 0.98 -27.43 16.82
C LEU A 8 -0.31 -26.77 17.34
N PHE A 9 -0.16 -25.78 18.20
CA PHE A 9 -1.28 -25.00 18.74
C PHE A 9 -2.00 -24.23 17.60
N PRO A 10 -3.34 -24.19 17.58
CA PRO A 10 -4.12 -23.34 16.65
C PRO A 10 -3.87 -21.83 16.81
N ALA A 11 -3.33 -21.41 17.96
CA ALA A 11 -3.13 -20.00 18.29
C ALA A 11 -2.04 -19.33 17.44
N THR A 12 -0.99 -20.06 17.05
CA THR A 12 0.13 -19.49 16.26
C THR A 12 -0.28 -19.21 14.82
N ILE A 13 -1.18 -20.00 14.24
CA ILE A 13 -1.73 -19.75 12.90
C ILE A 13 -2.62 -18.50 12.93
N ASN A 14 -3.50 -18.36 13.93
CA ASN A 14 -4.36 -17.17 14.05
C ASN A 14 -3.56 -15.88 14.33
N ILE A 15 -2.47 -15.94 15.12
CA ILE A 15 -1.57 -14.79 15.34
C ILE A 15 -0.81 -14.42 14.06
N LEU A 16 -0.35 -15.41 13.29
CA LEU A 16 0.34 -15.16 12.01
C LEU A 16 -0.62 -14.55 10.97
N ILE A 17 -1.86 -15.04 10.90
CA ILE A 17 -2.92 -14.51 10.00
C ILE A 17 -3.30 -13.09 10.41
N THR A 18 -3.50 -12.80 11.70
CA THR A 18 -3.78 -11.42 12.17
C THR A 18 -2.59 -10.47 12.01
N MET A 19 -1.34 -10.94 12.13
CA MET A 19 -0.15 -10.14 11.84
C MET A 19 -0.02 -9.79 10.35
N LEU A 20 -0.33 -10.74 9.45
CA LEU A 20 -0.29 -10.54 7.98
C LEU A 20 -1.38 -9.57 7.49
N ASP A 21 -2.57 -9.61 8.08
CA ASP A 21 -3.64 -8.65 7.78
C ASP A 21 -3.28 -7.21 8.17
N SER A 22 -2.41 -7.06 9.19
CA SER A 22 -1.99 -5.73 9.64
C SER A 22 -1.08 -5.01 8.64
N GLU A 23 -0.38 -5.70 7.74
CA GLU A 23 0.50 -5.04 6.75
C GLU A 23 -0.25 -4.63 5.47
N THR A 24 -1.36 -5.30 5.15
CA THR A 24 -2.04 -5.11 3.86
C THR A 24 -2.90 -3.85 3.89
N ILE A 25 -2.51 -2.85 3.09
CA ILE A 25 -3.31 -1.62 2.94
C ILE A 25 -4.40 -1.84 1.90
N VAL A 26 -5.63 -1.65 2.35
CA VAL A 26 -6.84 -1.69 1.56
C VAL A 26 -7.16 -0.29 1.02
N ARG A 27 -7.14 -0.10 -0.30
CA ARG A 27 -7.27 1.22 -0.95
C ARG A 27 -8.10 1.19 -2.25
N PRO A 28 -8.56 2.31 -2.82
CA PRO A 28 -9.14 2.30 -4.17
C PRO A 28 -8.05 1.97 -5.21
N VAL A 29 -8.45 1.39 -6.35
CA VAL A 29 -7.50 0.91 -7.39
C VAL A 29 -6.56 2.00 -7.93
N TYR A 30 -7.03 3.24 -7.99
CA TYR A 30 -6.28 4.40 -8.48
C TYR A 30 -5.39 5.06 -7.41
N TYR A 31 -5.30 4.50 -6.21
CA TYR A 31 -4.27 4.87 -5.26
C TYR A 31 -3.10 3.90 -5.37
N ARG A 32 -1.89 4.41 -5.55
CA ARG A 32 -0.64 3.63 -5.58
C ARG A 32 0.25 4.01 -4.43
N ILE A 33 0.88 3.01 -3.82
CA ILE A 33 1.93 3.22 -2.83
C ILE A 33 3.27 3.07 -3.54
N ILE A 34 4.16 4.03 -3.32
CA ILE A 34 5.50 4.03 -3.91
C ILE A 34 6.52 4.19 -2.78
N GLU A 35 7.58 3.41 -2.82
CA GLU A 35 8.70 3.53 -1.89
C GLU A 35 9.95 3.99 -2.63
N ARG A 36 10.60 5.02 -2.10
CA ARG A 36 11.90 5.50 -2.55
C ARG A 36 12.99 4.85 -1.71
N ARG A 37 13.82 4.02 -2.35
CA ARG A 37 14.99 3.36 -1.75
C ARG A 37 16.25 3.72 -2.53
N GLY A 38 17.06 4.61 -1.98
CA GLY A 38 18.25 5.16 -2.63
C GLY A 38 17.90 5.78 -3.99
N LYS A 39 18.34 5.12 -5.08
CA LYS A 39 18.11 5.56 -6.46
C LYS A 39 16.88 4.94 -7.13
N ILE A 40 16.19 4.01 -6.47
CA ILE A 40 15.10 3.20 -7.03
C ILE A 40 13.74 3.67 -6.51
N TRP A 41 12.73 3.70 -7.38
CA TRP A 41 11.32 3.84 -7.01
C TRP A 41 10.67 2.46 -7.13
N ALA A 42 10.10 1.97 -6.05
CA ALA A 42 9.44 0.67 -6.00
C ALA A 42 7.93 0.87 -5.80
N PHE A 43 7.12 0.43 -6.76
CA PHE A 43 5.67 0.45 -6.64
C PHE A 43 5.21 -0.76 -5.84
N LYS A 44 4.50 -0.52 -4.73
CA LYS A 44 3.99 -1.57 -3.85
C LYS A 44 2.53 -1.91 -4.17
N GLU A 45 2.28 -3.20 -4.30
CA GLU A 45 0.93 -3.73 -4.45
C GLU A 45 0.18 -3.76 -3.11
N GLY A 46 -1.13 -3.62 -3.19
CA GLY A 46 -2.05 -3.73 -2.07
C GLY A 46 -3.39 -4.25 -2.56
N GLN A 47 -4.33 -4.48 -1.65
CA GLN A 47 -5.65 -5.00 -2.03
C GLN A 47 -6.60 -3.85 -2.37
N PRO A 48 -7.22 -3.84 -3.57
CA PRO A 48 -8.24 -2.85 -3.90
C PRO A 48 -9.56 -3.16 -3.15
N PHE A 49 -10.19 -2.19 -2.47
CA PHE A 49 -11.55 -2.41 -1.91
C PHE A 49 -12.68 -1.84 -2.74
N VAL A 50 -12.44 -0.77 -3.49
CA VAL A 50 -13.44 -0.18 -4.37
C VAL A 50 -12.84 -0.08 -5.77
N ASN A 51 -13.32 -0.96 -6.62
CA ASN A 51 -13.05 -0.97 -8.05
C ASN A 51 -14.28 -0.45 -8.80
N TRP A 52 -14.45 0.88 -8.83
CA TRP A 52 -15.58 1.54 -9.51
C TRP A 52 -15.68 1.18 -10.99
N PHE A 53 -14.56 0.83 -11.61
CA PHE A 53 -14.48 0.62 -13.05
C PHE A 53 -14.84 -0.81 -13.44
N ASN A 54 -15.14 -1.70 -12.48
CA ASN A 54 -15.16 -3.15 -12.69
C ASN A 54 -13.94 -3.61 -13.50
N ALA A 55 -12.83 -2.89 -13.35
CA ALA A 55 -11.65 -3.15 -14.14
C ALA A 55 -11.22 -4.59 -13.82
N PRO A 56 -10.86 -5.41 -14.81
CA PRO A 56 -10.14 -6.64 -14.50
C PRO A 56 -8.92 -6.28 -13.66
N ASN A 57 -8.33 -7.24 -12.96
CA ASN A 57 -7.02 -7.01 -12.34
C ASN A 57 -6.02 -6.74 -13.47
N LEU A 58 -5.89 -5.46 -13.83
CA LEU A 58 -5.04 -4.98 -14.90
C LEU A 58 -3.60 -5.05 -14.43
N GLU A 59 -2.70 -5.32 -15.36
CA GLU A 59 -1.29 -5.13 -15.11
C GLU A 59 -1.02 -3.64 -14.84
N MET A 60 0.05 -3.38 -14.08
CA MET A 60 0.35 -2.03 -13.61
C MET A 60 0.48 -1.01 -14.76
N GLU A 61 1.06 -1.42 -15.89
CA GLU A 61 1.27 -0.59 -17.08
C GLU A 61 -0.05 -0.23 -17.77
N ASP A 62 -0.96 -1.19 -17.90
CA ASP A 62 -2.30 -0.96 -18.46
C ASP A 62 -3.12 -0.02 -17.57
N LEU A 63 -3.04 -0.20 -16.25
CA LEU A 63 -3.71 0.71 -15.31
C LEU A 63 -3.17 2.14 -15.44
N PHE A 64 -1.85 2.30 -15.53
CA PHE A 64 -1.25 3.63 -15.68
C PHE A 64 -1.62 4.27 -17.02
N SER A 65 -1.65 3.48 -18.09
CA SER A 65 -2.11 3.93 -19.39
C SER A 65 -3.57 4.39 -19.36
N LEU A 66 -4.45 3.67 -18.64
CA LEU A 66 -5.87 4.04 -18.48
C LEU A 66 -6.05 5.42 -17.81
N PHE A 67 -5.13 5.83 -16.95
CA PHE A 67 -5.15 7.13 -16.27
C PHE A 67 -4.18 8.15 -16.87
N ASP A 68 -3.78 7.95 -18.14
CA ASP A 68 -2.86 8.84 -18.87
C ASP A 68 -1.58 9.16 -18.08
N THR A 69 -0.95 8.13 -17.49
CA THR A 69 0.27 8.25 -16.71
C THR A 69 1.22 7.07 -16.92
N SER A 70 2.39 7.12 -16.30
CA SER A 70 3.40 6.05 -16.31
C SER A 70 4.21 6.04 -15.01
N MET A 71 5.00 5.00 -14.78
CA MET A 71 5.91 4.94 -13.63
C MET A 71 6.91 6.11 -13.64
N GLU A 72 7.43 6.45 -14.81
CA GLU A 72 8.39 7.54 -15.02
C GLU A 72 7.75 8.88 -14.73
N ASN A 73 6.54 9.12 -15.21
CA ASN A 73 5.80 10.35 -14.97
C ASN A 73 5.50 10.52 -13.47
N ILE A 74 5.02 9.46 -12.80
CA ILE A 74 4.81 9.49 -11.35
C ILE A 74 6.13 9.78 -10.62
N ALA A 75 7.22 9.09 -10.96
CA ALA A 75 8.52 9.30 -10.34
C ALA A 75 9.08 10.71 -10.59
N ALA A 76 8.79 11.32 -11.74
CA ALA A 76 9.15 12.70 -12.05
C ALA A 76 8.36 13.69 -11.18
N GLU A 77 7.04 13.48 -11.06
CA GLU A 77 6.16 14.29 -10.23
C GLU A 77 6.54 14.24 -8.74
N LEU A 78 6.82 13.05 -8.21
CA LEU A 78 7.28 12.89 -6.83
C LEU A 78 8.62 13.60 -6.57
N ARG A 79 9.56 13.54 -7.53
CA ARG A 79 10.81 14.30 -7.43
C ARG A 79 10.56 15.81 -7.48
N ARG A 80 9.69 16.27 -8.38
CA ARG A 80 9.38 17.69 -8.59
C ARG A 80 8.76 18.32 -7.35
N HIS A 81 7.83 17.62 -6.70
CA HIS A 81 7.08 18.15 -5.56
C HIS A 81 7.78 17.97 -4.21
N PHE A 82 8.49 16.86 -4.02
CA PHE A 82 9.05 16.48 -2.70
C PHE A 82 10.57 16.31 -2.71
N GLY A 83 11.25 16.71 -3.79
CA GLY A 83 12.70 16.56 -3.93
C GLY A 83 13.18 15.11 -4.04
N GLY A 84 12.27 14.12 -4.12
CA GLY A 84 12.62 12.71 -4.16
C GLY A 84 13.24 12.20 -2.85
N GLN A 85 12.77 12.72 -1.71
CA GLN A 85 13.12 12.26 -0.37
C GLN A 85 12.97 10.72 -0.22
N GLN A 86 13.77 10.13 0.67
CA GLN A 86 13.66 8.70 0.97
C GLN A 86 12.37 8.41 1.74
N GLY A 87 11.78 7.24 1.54
CA GLY A 87 10.56 6.82 2.23
C GLY A 87 9.37 6.59 1.31
N TYR A 88 8.17 6.66 1.87
CA TYR A 88 6.92 6.28 1.25
C TYR A 88 6.13 7.46 0.72
N TYR A 89 5.43 7.18 -0.37
CA TYR A 89 4.57 8.10 -1.09
C TYR A 89 3.26 7.43 -1.46
N ILE A 90 2.23 8.25 -1.62
CA ILE A 90 0.95 7.87 -2.20
C ILE A 90 0.72 8.71 -3.46
N ALA A 91 0.35 8.05 -4.55
CA ALA A 91 -0.13 8.70 -5.77
C ALA A 91 -1.60 8.35 -5.99
N ASN A 92 -2.47 9.36 -6.02
CA ASN A 92 -3.80 9.26 -6.61
C ASN A 92 -3.65 9.53 -8.11
N ILE A 93 -3.63 8.47 -8.91
CA ILE A 93 -3.38 8.56 -10.35
C ILE A 93 -4.61 9.06 -11.12
N LEU A 94 -5.81 8.94 -10.55
CA LEU A 94 -7.05 9.48 -11.13
C LEU A 94 -7.03 11.02 -11.10
N ASP A 95 -6.75 11.61 -9.93
CA ASP A 95 -6.75 13.08 -9.76
C ASP A 95 -5.37 13.72 -9.98
N LYS A 96 -4.34 12.91 -10.25
CA LYS A 96 -2.93 13.32 -10.36
C LYS A 96 -2.45 14.09 -9.12
N LYS A 97 -2.84 13.60 -7.93
CA LYS A 97 -2.42 14.15 -6.62
C LYS A 97 -1.38 13.24 -5.98
N TYR A 98 -0.37 13.85 -5.39
CA TYR A 98 0.78 13.15 -4.82
C TYR A 98 1.02 13.57 -3.38
N TYR A 99 1.42 12.61 -2.56
CA TYR A 99 1.61 12.81 -1.12
C TYR A 99 2.88 12.12 -0.66
N TYR A 100 3.69 12.82 0.14
CA TYR A 100 4.73 12.19 0.94
C TYR A 100 4.13 11.71 2.27
N CYS A 101 4.49 10.49 2.68
CA CYS A 101 3.98 9.86 3.90
C CYS A 101 4.98 9.97 5.05
N GLY A 102 6.24 9.61 4.80
CA GLY A 102 7.26 9.41 5.85
C GLY A 102 8.12 8.19 5.54
N THR A 103 8.90 7.73 6.51
CA THR A 103 9.84 6.60 6.31
C THR A 103 9.28 5.27 6.80
N GLU A 104 8.20 5.27 7.55
CA GLU A 104 7.63 4.07 8.16
C GLU A 104 6.35 3.62 7.44
N TRP A 105 6.07 2.32 7.45
CA TRP A 105 4.83 1.78 6.86
C TRP A 105 3.57 2.34 7.54
N ASN A 106 3.66 2.63 8.84
CA ASN A 106 2.57 3.22 9.60
C ASN A 106 2.21 4.65 9.14
N ASP A 107 3.17 5.38 8.56
CA ASP A 107 2.93 6.71 8.01
C ASP A 107 2.02 6.65 6.78
N VAL A 108 2.14 5.58 6.00
CA VAL A 108 1.27 5.32 4.83
C VAL A 108 -0.16 5.09 5.27
N LYS A 109 -0.37 4.26 6.30
CA LYS A 109 -1.69 4.02 6.89
C LYS A 109 -2.29 5.31 7.43
N THR A 110 -1.48 6.11 8.13
CA THR A 110 -1.90 7.40 8.68
C THR A 110 -2.32 8.35 7.57
N LYS A 111 -1.54 8.45 6.50
CA LYS A 111 -1.87 9.29 5.34
C LYS A 111 -3.16 8.86 4.65
N PHE A 112 -3.41 7.56 4.48
CA PHE A 112 -4.70 7.09 3.94
C PHE A 112 -5.88 7.50 4.83
N ARG A 113 -5.74 7.39 6.16
CA ARG A 113 -6.78 7.85 7.11
C ARG A 113 -7.04 9.35 6.99
N GLU A 114 -6.00 10.17 6.88
CA GLU A 114 -6.14 11.62 6.64
C GLU A 114 -6.86 11.94 5.33
N LEU A 115 -6.69 11.10 4.31
CA LEU A 115 -7.40 11.21 3.02
C LEU A 115 -8.84 10.66 3.07
N GLY A 116 -9.31 10.20 4.24
CA GLY A 116 -10.64 9.61 4.41
C GLY A 116 -10.77 8.21 3.82
N ILE A 117 -9.65 7.49 3.65
CA ILE A 117 -9.59 6.16 3.04
C ILE A 117 -9.23 5.13 4.12
N GLY A 118 -9.99 4.03 4.12
CA GLY A 118 -9.88 2.97 5.11
C GLY A 118 -10.74 3.23 6.35
N ARG A 119 -11.02 2.18 7.10
CA ARG A 119 -11.75 2.26 8.37
C ARG A 119 -10.73 2.37 9.50
N PRO A 120 -10.99 3.12 10.59
CA PRO A 120 -10.25 2.90 11.82
C PRO A 120 -10.41 1.43 12.21
N ASP A 121 -9.32 0.77 12.58
CA ASP A 121 -9.41 -0.58 13.13
C ASP A 121 -10.43 -0.54 14.27
N PRO A 122 -11.39 -1.48 14.34
CA PRO A 122 -12.33 -1.51 15.44
C PRO A 122 -11.48 -1.57 16.72
N ALA A 123 -11.60 -0.53 17.55
CA ALA A 123 -10.96 -0.52 18.86
C ALA A 123 -11.42 -1.80 19.56
N GLY A 124 -10.47 -2.69 19.85
CA GLY A 124 -10.75 -3.97 20.47
C GLY A 124 -11.63 -3.75 21.70
N SER A 125 -12.80 -4.37 21.68
CA SER A 125 -13.68 -4.55 22.84
C SER A 125 -13.06 -5.55 23.82
#